data_AF-A0A8R2JQ03-F1
#
_entry.id   AF-A0A8R2JQ03-F1
#
_cell.length_a   1.000
_cell.length_b   1.000
_cell.length_c   1.000
_cell.angle_alpha   90.00
_cell.angle_beta   90.00
_cell.angle_gamma   90.00
#
_symmetry.space_group_name_H-M   'P 1'
#
loop_
_entity.id
_entity.type
_entity.pdbx_description
1 polymer ?
#
loop_
_entity_poly.entity_id
_entity_poly.type
_entity_poly.pdbx_seq_one_letter_code
_entity_poly.pdbx_strand_id
1 'polypeptide(L)'
;MFPRCHYIRSEADSEAFVEDYITTALVSTLKIIVQAIENNKMIFTTNGNIPYTIIDFVKLCIFKFLNKQKTGSTEKDIWKFKNQKKLWNEFMIYYSKLIIDRNAKFDHEYIYELELDVYAKCKYLLGEVKTYCPQHYIDGITNTWIIKPTSNCSGHGIMLSRDLHTIKRKITVADVFRKSCILQKYIERPLLIYTCKIDLRQWFLVTNMSPVVVWMYKEGYVRFCANSFSMKKMDESIHLSNVRLQTKYRKIRNPQVPEECMWNYSELQDHLRKIGQEYVWDELIFPGMCESVYVVLQAATDSTVHCDKTFQLFGADFLITENFIPYLIEINSTPGLNPSTSVIANLAPILLSDIVKVTVDYEKNSKADTGLFVMVVPEKCKPAAATVPVDSGKPIDSVVYAVGPPALTTGYNQRMASMQKNLAEMRVQMVAKKTERDARRYVGVNRDLLLGNRNRNLI
;
A
#
# COMPACT_ATOMS: atom_id res chain seq x y z
N MET A 1 -2.76 -7.70 -1.62
CA MET A 1 -2.37 -6.45 -2.34
C MET A 1 -0.86 -6.35 -2.44
N PHE A 2 -0.34 -5.83 -3.56
CA PHE A 2 1.11 -5.66 -3.80
C PHE A 2 1.39 -4.29 -4.44
N PRO A 3 2.37 -3.48 -3.96
CA PRO A 3 2.69 -2.21 -4.59
C PRO A 3 3.22 -2.42 -6.00
N ARG A 4 2.75 -1.61 -6.95
CA ARG A 4 3.18 -1.70 -8.35
C ARG A 4 4.70 -1.64 -8.49
N CYS A 5 5.20 -2.41 -9.44
CA CYS A 5 6.58 -2.83 -9.47
C CYS A 5 7.04 -3.00 -10.92
N HIS A 6 8.24 -2.53 -11.22
CA HIS A 6 8.88 -2.64 -12.53
C HIS A 6 10.19 -3.39 -12.37
N TYR A 7 10.34 -4.46 -13.16
CA TYR A 7 11.57 -5.22 -13.25
C TYR A 7 12.21 -4.92 -14.61
N ILE A 8 13.23 -4.09 -14.60
CA ILE A 8 13.80 -3.53 -15.82
C ILE A 8 14.73 -4.56 -16.47
N ARG A 9 14.25 -5.22 -17.55
CA ARG A 9 15.04 -6.17 -18.36
C ARG A 9 15.29 -5.66 -19.78
N SER A 10 14.53 -4.67 -20.22
CA SER A 10 14.51 -4.16 -21.58
C SER A 10 14.25 -2.66 -21.62
N GLU A 11 14.48 -2.04 -22.79
CA GLU A 11 14.10 -0.64 -23.02
C GLU A 11 12.60 -0.42 -22.85
N ALA A 12 11.76 -1.38 -23.27
CA ALA A 12 10.32 -1.32 -23.11
C ALA A 12 9.89 -1.29 -21.63
N ASP A 13 10.55 -2.07 -20.76
CA ASP A 13 10.30 -2.01 -19.31
C ASP A 13 10.69 -0.65 -18.72
N SER A 14 11.81 -0.08 -19.22
CA SER A 14 12.22 1.26 -18.81
C SER A 14 11.25 2.34 -19.28
N GLU A 15 10.69 2.22 -20.48
CA GLU A 15 9.66 3.15 -20.99
C GLU A 15 8.37 3.04 -20.17
N ALA A 16 7.93 1.83 -19.85
CA ALA A 16 6.75 1.59 -19.02
C ALA A 16 6.91 2.17 -17.61
N PHE A 17 8.10 2.03 -17.00
CA PHE A 17 8.40 2.67 -15.73
C PHE A 17 8.33 4.20 -15.82
N VAL A 18 8.86 4.79 -16.89
CA VAL A 18 8.84 6.25 -17.09
C VAL A 18 7.40 6.75 -17.25
N GLU A 19 6.56 6.06 -18.01
CA GLU A 19 5.14 6.37 -18.15
C GLU A 19 4.42 6.35 -16.80
N ASP A 20 4.62 5.31 -15.97
CA ASP A 20 4.05 5.21 -14.63
C ASP A 20 4.55 6.35 -13.71
N TYR A 21 5.86 6.59 -13.73
CA TYR A 21 6.48 7.66 -12.95
C TYR A 21 5.83 9.01 -13.26
N ILE A 22 5.64 9.35 -14.54
CA ILE A 22 5.14 10.66 -14.91
C ILE A 22 3.64 10.76 -14.69
N THR A 23 2.89 9.70 -14.97
CA THR A 23 1.47 9.62 -14.59
C THR A 23 1.32 9.91 -13.10
N THR A 24 2.17 9.31 -12.27
CA THR A 24 2.18 9.54 -10.82
C THR A 24 2.50 11.01 -10.47
N ALA A 25 3.43 11.67 -11.18
CA ALA A 25 3.75 13.08 -10.97
C ALA A 25 2.60 14.03 -11.37
N LEU A 26 1.95 13.78 -12.50
CA LEU A 26 0.77 14.53 -12.96
C LEU A 26 -0.36 14.45 -11.93
N VAL A 27 -0.69 13.22 -11.49
CA VAL A 27 -1.71 12.97 -10.47
C VAL A 27 -1.31 13.60 -9.14
N SER A 28 -0.04 13.55 -8.76
CA SER A 28 0.47 14.19 -7.55
C SER A 28 0.33 15.71 -7.59
N THR A 29 0.51 16.33 -8.76
CA THR A 29 0.30 17.78 -8.93
C THR A 29 -1.16 18.17 -8.67
N LEU A 30 -2.12 17.41 -9.21
CA LEU A 30 -3.54 17.61 -8.89
C LEU A 30 -3.82 17.46 -7.39
N LYS A 31 -3.23 16.44 -6.74
CA LYS A 31 -3.37 16.24 -5.29
C LYS A 31 -2.82 17.41 -4.50
N ILE A 32 -1.66 17.95 -4.87
CA ILE A 32 -1.02 19.08 -4.19
C ILE A 32 -1.95 20.30 -4.22
N ILE A 33 -2.55 20.61 -5.37
CA ILE A 33 -3.50 21.71 -5.52
C ILE A 33 -4.74 21.48 -4.65
N VAL A 34 -5.41 20.34 -4.81
CA VAL A 34 -6.65 20.03 -4.06
C VAL A 34 -6.41 20.03 -2.56
N GLN A 35 -5.33 19.40 -2.09
CA GLN A 35 -4.99 19.37 -0.67
C GLN A 35 -4.61 20.73 -0.12
N ALA A 36 -3.93 21.59 -0.88
CA ALA A 36 -3.60 22.93 -0.41
C ALA A 36 -4.87 23.74 -0.17
N ILE A 37 -5.80 23.73 -1.14
CA ILE A 37 -7.05 24.47 -1.07
C ILE A 37 -7.94 23.93 0.06
N GLU A 38 -8.09 22.60 0.19
CA GLU A 38 -8.88 21.98 1.28
C GLU A 38 -8.31 22.28 2.68
N ASN A 39 -7.01 22.56 2.79
CA ASN A 39 -6.36 22.91 4.05
C ASN A 39 -6.14 24.42 4.22
N ASN A 40 -6.82 25.27 3.43
CA ASN A 40 -6.69 26.74 3.47
C ASN A 40 -5.23 27.23 3.32
N LYS A 41 -4.40 26.49 2.57
CA LYS A 41 -3.03 26.85 2.28
C LYS A 41 -2.98 27.63 0.97
N MET A 42 -2.56 28.90 1.06
CA MET A 42 -2.34 29.76 -0.10
C MET A 42 -1.32 29.14 -1.07
N ILE A 43 -1.80 28.70 -2.23
CA ILE A 43 -1.00 28.07 -3.30
C ILE A 43 -0.89 28.93 -4.56
N PHE A 44 -1.66 30.02 -4.65
CA PHE A 44 -1.66 30.99 -5.74
C PHE A 44 -1.22 32.37 -5.23
N THR A 45 -0.35 33.05 -5.98
CA THR A 45 0.08 34.44 -5.68
C THR A 45 0.45 35.17 -6.96
N THR A 46 0.34 36.51 -6.99
CA THR A 46 0.77 37.33 -8.14
C THR A 46 2.23 37.09 -8.53
N ASN A 47 3.13 37.03 -7.54
CA ASN A 47 4.56 36.73 -7.76
C ASN A 47 4.90 35.26 -7.49
N GLY A 48 4.00 34.35 -7.89
CA GLY A 48 4.25 32.92 -7.78
C GLY A 48 5.48 32.50 -8.58
N ASN A 49 6.15 31.44 -8.13
CA ASN A 49 7.42 31.00 -8.71
C ASN A 49 7.28 29.70 -9.51
N ILE A 50 6.05 29.34 -9.85
CA ILE A 50 5.65 28.23 -10.72
C ILE A 50 4.60 28.77 -11.71
N PRO A 51 4.82 28.64 -13.03
CA PRO A 51 3.83 29.09 -14.01
C PRO A 51 2.49 28.37 -13.90
N TYR A 52 1.39 29.12 -14.01
CA TYR A 52 0.03 28.58 -14.04
C TYR A 52 -0.18 27.63 -15.23
N THR A 53 0.53 27.86 -16.34
CA THR A 53 0.51 27.00 -17.53
C THR A 53 0.82 25.53 -17.20
N ILE A 54 1.51 25.25 -16.09
CA ILE A 54 1.73 23.89 -15.58
C ILE A 54 0.42 23.22 -15.16
N ILE A 55 -0.54 23.96 -14.59
CA ILE A 55 -1.85 23.43 -14.23
C ILE A 55 -2.62 23.04 -15.50
N ASP A 56 -2.61 23.90 -16.53
CA ASP A 56 -3.27 23.59 -17.81
C ASP A 56 -2.63 22.39 -18.50
N PHE A 57 -1.30 22.31 -18.50
CA PHE A 57 -0.56 21.15 -19.00
C PHE A 57 -0.97 19.87 -18.27
N VAL A 58 -1.02 19.88 -16.93
CA VAL A 58 -1.42 18.72 -16.12
C VAL A 58 -2.86 18.31 -16.41
N LYS A 59 -3.80 19.27 -16.42
CA LYS A 59 -5.23 19.01 -16.73
C LYS A 59 -5.37 18.35 -18.11
N LEU A 60 -4.67 18.88 -19.13
CA LEU A 60 -4.68 18.33 -20.49
C LEU A 60 -4.12 16.91 -20.54
N CYS A 61 -2.97 16.66 -19.92
CA CYS A 61 -2.35 15.33 -19.90
C CYS A 61 -3.22 14.29 -19.20
N ILE A 62 -3.81 14.64 -18.04
CA ILE A 62 -4.71 13.74 -17.32
C ILE A 62 -6.00 13.48 -18.11
N PHE A 63 -6.57 14.51 -18.76
CA PHE A 63 -7.73 14.32 -19.63
C PHE A 63 -7.43 13.34 -20.78
N LYS A 64 -6.28 13.49 -21.44
CA LYS A 64 -5.82 12.54 -22.48
C LYS A 64 -5.64 11.12 -21.93
N PHE A 65 -5.02 10.98 -20.75
CA PHE A 65 -4.88 9.69 -20.08
C PHE A 65 -6.24 9.04 -19.83
N LEU A 66 -7.20 9.78 -19.26
CA LEU A 66 -8.55 9.27 -18.99
C LEU A 66 -9.28 8.87 -20.28
N ASN A 67 -9.18 9.67 -21.34
CA ASN A 67 -9.80 9.34 -22.62
C ASN A 67 -9.24 8.05 -23.21
N LYS A 68 -7.92 7.86 -23.18
CA LYS A 68 -7.30 6.60 -23.61
C LYS A 68 -7.84 5.40 -22.85
N GLN A 69 -7.98 5.52 -21.53
CA GLN A 69 -8.51 4.44 -20.70
C GLN A 69 -10.01 4.16 -20.98
N LYS A 70 -10.80 5.18 -21.31
CA LYS A 70 -12.23 5.05 -21.63
C LYS A 70 -12.50 4.48 -23.02
N THR A 71 -11.74 4.91 -24.03
CA THR A 71 -12.01 4.56 -25.43
C THR A 71 -11.18 3.38 -25.93
N GLY A 72 -10.17 2.95 -25.18
CA GLY A 72 -9.22 1.94 -25.63
C GLY A 72 -8.33 2.40 -26.79
N SER A 73 -8.30 3.71 -27.08
CA SER A 73 -7.52 4.28 -28.19
C SER A 73 -6.04 3.86 -28.09
N THR A 74 -5.52 3.35 -29.20
CA THR A 74 -4.12 2.96 -29.36
C THR A 74 -3.23 4.13 -29.78
N GLU A 75 -3.74 5.37 -29.79
CA GLU A 75 -2.89 6.55 -30.03
C GLU A 75 -1.70 6.55 -29.06
N LYS A 76 -0.53 6.21 -29.62
CA LYS A 76 0.77 6.16 -28.94
C LYS A 76 1.28 7.55 -28.49
N ASP A 77 0.45 8.59 -28.59
CA ASP A 77 0.89 9.98 -28.56
C ASP A 77 0.90 10.65 -27.18
N ILE A 78 0.33 10.04 -26.14
CA ILE A 78 0.37 10.64 -24.78
C ILE A 78 1.82 10.79 -24.28
N TRP A 79 2.70 9.89 -24.71
CA TRP A 79 4.05 9.71 -24.16
C TRP A 79 5.15 9.74 -25.21
N LYS A 80 4.97 10.38 -26.37
CA LYS A 80 6.09 10.63 -27.30
C LYS A 80 7.06 11.65 -26.70
N PHE A 81 7.76 11.23 -25.66
CA PHE A 81 8.82 11.92 -24.93
C PHE A 81 9.88 12.48 -25.87
N LYS A 82 10.15 11.75 -26.96
CA LYS A 82 11.14 12.10 -27.96
C LYS A 82 10.79 13.42 -28.69
N ASN A 83 9.51 13.75 -28.88
CA ASN A 83 9.08 14.95 -29.62
C ASN A 83 8.72 16.15 -28.71
N GLN A 84 8.49 15.93 -27.41
CA GLN A 84 8.11 16.99 -26.45
C GLN A 84 9.00 17.01 -25.20
N LYS A 85 10.25 16.55 -25.32
CA LYS A 85 11.21 16.44 -24.20
C LYS A 85 11.35 17.72 -23.38
N LYS A 86 11.31 18.88 -24.05
CA LYS A 86 11.45 20.20 -23.40
C LYS A 86 10.30 20.46 -22.41
N LEU A 87 9.05 20.25 -22.82
CA LEU A 87 7.87 20.46 -21.97
C LEU A 87 7.88 19.51 -20.77
N TRP A 88 8.23 18.25 -20.98
CA TRP A 88 8.30 17.28 -19.89
C TRP A 88 9.41 17.60 -18.89
N ASN A 89 10.59 18.03 -19.37
CA ASN A 89 11.66 18.46 -18.48
C ASN A 89 11.24 19.69 -17.67
N GLU A 90 10.58 20.65 -18.30
CA GLU A 90 10.05 21.85 -17.63
C GLU A 90 9.01 21.48 -16.56
N PHE A 91 8.02 20.65 -16.90
CA PHE A 91 7.06 20.12 -15.94
C PHE A 91 7.75 19.43 -14.76
N MET A 92 8.74 18.58 -15.03
CA MET A 92 9.47 17.84 -14.00
C MET A 92 10.27 18.74 -13.06
N ILE A 93 10.81 19.86 -13.56
CA ILE A 93 11.48 20.87 -12.73
C ILE A 93 10.47 21.52 -11.76
N TYR A 94 9.33 21.97 -12.26
CA TYR A 94 8.31 22.61 -11.42
C TYR A 94 7.63 21.63 -10.47
N TYR A 95 7.38 20.39 -10.90
CA TYR A 95 6.90 19.33 -10.02
C TYR A 95 7.89 19.06 -8.87
N SER A 96 9.19 18.96 -9.19
CA SER A 96 10.23 18.79 -8.17
C SER A 96 10.27 19.97 -7.19
N LYS A 97 10.04 21.19 -7.69
CA LYS A 97 9.92 22.40 -6.86
C LYS A 97 8.71 22.32 -5.93
N LEU A 98 7.53 21.93 -6.43
CA LEU A 98 6.30 21.76 -5.65
C LEU A 98 6.47 20.80 -4.45
N ILE A 99 7.27 19.74 -4.62
CA ILE A 99 7.44 18.71 -3.57
C ILE A 99 8.55 19.02 -2.57
N ILE A 100 9.54 19.85 -2.92
CA ILE A 100 10.72 20.13 -2.10
C ILE A 100 10.67 21.54 -1.48
N ASP A 101 10.32 22.55 -2.28
CA ASP A 101 10.32 23.95 -1.88
C ASP A 101 9.00 24.30 -1.18
N ARG A 102 9.08 24.75 0.07
CA ARG A 102 7.89 25.16 0.83
C ARG A 102 7.27 26.47 0.32
N ASN A 103 8.05 27.27 -0.40
CA ASN A 103 7.65 28.54 -0.98
C ASN A 103 7.14 28.39 -2.42
N ALA A 104 7.10 27.17 -2.94
CA ALA A 104 6.51 26.86 -4.23
C ALA A 104 5.03 27.30 -4.27
N LYS A 105 4.72 28.26 -5.14
CA LYS A 105 3.37 28.78 -5.37
C LYS A 105 3.18 29.02 -6.86
N PHE A 106 1.99 28.72 -7.35
CA PHE A 106 1.60 29.06 -8.71
C PHE A 106 1.48 30.57 -8.85
N ASP A 107 2.01 31.09 -9.94
CA ASP A 107 1.67 32.45 -10.34
C ASP A 107 0.18 32.51 -10.66
N HIS A 108 -0.39 33.67 -10.36
CA HIS A 108 -1.79 33.97 -10.59
C HIS A 108 -1.90 35.34 -11.26
N GLU A 109 -0.87 35.71 -12.01
CA GLU A 109 -0.88 36.88 -12.87
C GLU A 109 -1.72 36.53 -14.10
N TYR A 110 -2.93 37.10 -14.18
CA TYR A 110 -3.80 37.18 -15.37
C TYR A 110 -4.62 35.94 -15.78
N ILE A 111 -5.63 35.57 -14.99
CA ILE A 111 -6.56 34.48 -15.35
C ILE A 111 -8.00 34.85 -15.01
N TYR A 112 -8.93 34.55 -15.93
CA TYR A 112 -10.38 34.67 -15.75
C TYR A 112 -10.97 33.58 -14.84
N GLU A 113 -10.18 32.59 -14.45
CA GLU A 113 -10.61 31.39 -13.71
C GLU A 113 -10.43 31.62 -12.21
N LEU A 114 -11.49 31.42 -11.43
CA LEU A 114 -11.41 31.55 -9.97
C LEU A 114 -10.66 30.36 -9.38
N GLU A 115 -9.98 30.54 -8.24
CA GLU A 115 -9.33 29.44 -7.51
C GLU A 115 -10.27 28.25 -7.27
N LEU A 116 -11.56 28.53 -7.04
CA LEU A 116 -12.61 27.53 -6.88
C LEU A 116 -12.87 26.71 -8.15
N ASP A 117 -12.73 27.29 -9.34
CA ASP A 117 -12.89 26.58 -10.61
C ASP A 117 -11.73 25.61 -10.84
N VAL A 118 -10.50 26.06 -10.53
CA VAL A 118 -9.29 25.23 -10.58
C VAL A 118 -9.45 24.05 -9.62
N TYR A 119 -9.87 24.33 -8.39
CA TYR A 119 -10.18 23.32 -7.38
C TYR A 119 -11.18 22.28 -7.90
N ALA A 120 -12.33 22.74 -8.41
CA ALA A 120 -13.40 21.87 -8.89
C ALA A 120 -12.92 20.95 -10.02
N LYS A 121 -12.19 21.49 -11.01
CA LYS A 121 -11.62 20.72 -12.12
C LYS A 121 -10.57 19.72 -11.65
N CYS A 122 -9.64 20.12 -10.81
CA CYS A 122 -8.62 19.21 -10.27
C CYS A 122 -9.25 18.09 -9.43
N LYS A 123 -10.26 18.40 -8.61
CA LYS A 123 -10.97 17.41 -7.78
C LYS A 123 -11.77 16.43 -8.62
N TYR A 124 -12.43 16.92 -9.68
CA TYR A 124 -13.13 16.07 -10.65
C TYR A 124 -12.17 15.09 -11.34
N LEU A 125 -11.07 15.60 -11.91
CA LEU A 125 -10.06 14.77 -12.58
C LEU A 125 -9.44 13.74 -11.63
N LEU A 126 -9.16 14.13 -10.38
CA LEU A 126 -8.69 13.18 -9.37
C LEU A 126 -9.70 12.08 -9.11
N GLY A 127 -11.00 12.39 -9.05
CA GLY A 127 -12.08 11.41 -8.90
C GLY A 127 -12.07 10.38 -10.03
N GLU A 128 -12.01 10.84 -11.27
CA GLU A 128 -11.96 10.00 -12.47
C GLU A 128 -10.71 9.11 -12.51
N VAL A 129 -9.55 9.65 -12.14
CA VAL A 129 -8.27 8.91 -12.12
C VAL A 129 -8.32 7.71 -11.16
N LYS A 130 -9.06 7.78 -10.04
CA LYS A 130 -9.10 6.69 -9.05
C LYS A 130 -9.57 5.38 -9.65
N THR A 131 -10.49 5.45 -10.61
CA THR A 131 -11.06 4.30 -11.32
C THR A 131 -10.01 3.52 -12.11
N TYR A 132 -9.00 4.21 -12.64
CA TYR A 132 -7.95 3.62 -13.49
C TYR A 132 -6.60 3.47 -12.77
N CYS A 133 -6.42 4.13 -11.63
CA CYS A 133 -5.24 4.03 -10.79
C CYS A 133 -5.63 3.54 -9.39
N PRO A 134 -5.90 2.23 -9.20
CA PRO A 134 -6.44 1.71 -7.95
C PRO A 134 -5.47 1.88 -6.76
N GLN A 135 -4.17 2.02 -7.02
CA GLN A 135 -3.14 2.26 -6.00
C GLN A 135 -2.84 3.75 -5.74
N HIS A 136 -3.59 4.70 -6.33
CA HIS A 136 -3.32 6.14 -6.20
C HIS A 136 -3.25 6.64 -4.74
N TYR A 137 -3.88 5.92 -3.80
CA TYR A 137 -3.90 6.30 -2.39
C TYR A 137 -2.60 5.99 -1.66
N ILE A 138 -1.78 5.02 -2.09
CA ILE A 138 -0.47 4.79 -1.46
C ILE A 138 0.60 5.74 -1.97
N ASP A 139 0.35 6.42 -3.09
CA ASP A 139 1.35 7.22 -3.81
C ASP A 139 1.76 8.51 -3.11
N GLY A 140 1.00 9.00 -2.13
CA GLY A 140 1.23 10.32 -1.55
C GLY A 140 1.24 11.41 -2.63
N ILE A 141 2.24 12.30 -2.53
CA ILE A 141 2.45 13.44 -3.44
C ILE A 141 3.90 13.55 -3.92
N THR A 142 4.85 12.80 -3.34
CA THR A 142 6.28 13.00 -3.58
C THR A 142 6.86 12.10 -4.67
N ASN A 143 6.07 11.14 -5.16
CA ASN A 143 6.46 10.18 -6.20
C ASN A 143 7.77 9.45 -5.86
N THR A 144 7.86 8.98 -4.62
CA THR A 144 9.01 8.21 -4.14
C THR A 144 8.91 6.76 -4.61
N TRP A 145 10.06 6.24 -5.05
CA TRP A 145 10.28 4.86 -5.47
C TRP A 145 11.36 4.21 -4.61
N ILE A 146 11.18 2.93 -4.32
CA ILE A 146 12.18 2.11 -3.63
C ILE A 146 12.88 1.21 -4.66
N ILE A 147 14.20 1.27 -4.68
CA ILE A 147 15.07 0.46 -5.53
C ILE A 147 15.63 -0.65 -4.66
N LYS A 148 15.32 -1.89 -5.00
CA LYS A 148 15.72 -3.08 -4.26
C LYS A 148 16.65 -3.95 -5.13
N PRO A 149 17.91 -4.19 -4.74
CA PRO A 149 18.73 -5.19 -5.41
C PRO A 149 18.17 -6.60 -5.15
N THR A 150 18.21 -7.47 -6.15
CA THR A 150 17.60 -8.82 -6.08
C THR A 150 18.34 -9.83 -5.21
N SER A 151 19.63 -9.60 -4.92
CA SER A 151 20.51 -10.57 -4.25
C SER A 151 20.88 -10.21 -2.80
N ASN A 152 20.29 -9.17 -2.21
CA ASN A 152 20.62 -8.75 -0.84
C ASN A 152 19.47 -8.94 0.13
N CYS A 153 19.80 -9.48 1.31
CA CYS A 153 18.89 -9.53 2.46
C CYS A 153 19.14 -8.34 3.41
N SER A 154 18.26 -8.17 4.41
CA SER A 154 18.46 -7.24 5.54
C SER A 154 18.55 -5.74 5.17
N GLY A 155 17.98 -5.33 4.04
CA GLY A 155 17.93 -3.92 3.64
C GLY A 155 19.20 -3.38 2.98
N HIS A 156 20.24 -4.19 2.78
CA HIS A 156 21.48 -3.73 2.17
C HIS A 156 21.31 -3.32 0.71
N GLY A 157 21.74 -2.09 0.39
CA GLY A 157 21.68 -1.54 -0.96
C GLY A 157 20.28 -1.08 -1.38
N ILE A 158 19.30 -1.09 -0.48
CA ILE A 158 18.00 -0.46 -0.71
C ILE A 158 18.19 1.06 -0.79
N MET A 159 17.58 1.69 -1.79
CA MET A 159 17.61 3.13 -1.95
C MET A 159 16.21 3.67 -2.18
N LEU A 160 15.90 4.81 -1.56
CA LEU A 160 14.70 5.59 -1.86
C LEU A 160 15.09 6.77 -2.73
N SER A 161 14.33 7.01 -3.80
CA SER A 161 14.51 8.19 -4.64
C SER A 161 13.18 8.68 -5.19
N ARG A 162 13.08 10.00 -5.33
CA ARG A 162 12.00 10.72 -6.04
C ARG A 162 12.54 11.53 -7.22
N ASP A 163 13.79 11.29 -7.60
CA ASP A 163 14.42 11.90 -8.77
C ASP A 163 14.57 10.87 -9.87
N LEU A 164 13.84 11.07 -10.98
CA LEU A 164 13.84 10.18 -12.14
C LEU A 164 15.23 10.02 -12.73
N HIS A 165 16.05 11.08 -12.74
CA HIS A 165 17.41 11.00 -13.28
C HIS A 165 18.29 10.06 -12.45
N THR A 166 18.25 10.21 -11.12
CA THR A 166 18.95 9.34 -10.18
C THR A 166 18.48 7.89 -10.29
N ILE A 167 17.17 7.67 -10.44
CA ILE A 167 16.60 6.32 -10.64
C ILE A 167 17.13 5.70 -11.94
N LYS A 168 17.03 6.41 -13.07
CA LYS A 168 17.53 5.95 -14.37
C LYS A 168 19.02 5.61 -14.34
N ARG A 169 19.84 6.51 -13.77
CA ARG A 169 21.29 6.26 -13.62
C ARG A 169 21.58 4.98 -12.83
N LYS A 170 20.82 4.71 -11.77
CA LYS A 170 21.00 3.49 -10.97
C LYS A 170 20.60 2.23 -11.73
N ILE A 171 19.54 2.29 -12.52
CA ILE A 171 19.11 1.18 -13.38
C ILE A 171 20.20 0.88 -14.42
N THR A 172 20.70 1.89 -15.13
CA THR A 172 21.77 1.72 -16.13
C THR A 172 23.03 1.13 -15.51
N VAL A 173 23.44 1.61 -14.33
CA VAL A 173 24.59 1.06 -13.62
C VAL A 173 24.37 -0.41 -13.23
N ALA A 174 23.18 -0.75 -12.73
CA ALA A 174 22.85 -2.12 -12.35
C ALA A 174 22.91 -3.07 -13.55
N ASP A 175 22.39 -2.64 -14.70
CA ASP A 175 22.43 -3.37 -15.97
C ASP A 175 23.86 -3.60 -16.48
N VAL A 176 24.70 -2.56 -16.47
CA VAL A 176 26.14 -2.67 -16.80
C VAL A 176 26.85 -3.70 -15.92
N PHE A 177 26.48 -3.79 -14.65
CA PHE A 177 27.06 -4.75 -13.71
C PHE A 177 26.31 -6.09 -13.65
N ARG A 178 25.34 -6.35 -14.54
CA ARG A 178 24.46 -7.53 -14.53
C ARG A 178 23.80 -7.80 -13.17
N LYS A 179 23.63 -6.76 -12.36
CA LYS A 179 22.91 -6.83 -11.09
C LYS A 179 21.45 -6.52 -11.37
N SER A 180 20.56 -7.45 -11.07
CA SER A 180 19.14 -7.16 -11.21
C SER A 180 18.63 -6.32 -10.04
N CYS A 181 17.76 -5.36 -10.36
CA CYS A 181 17.09 -4.55 -9.35
C CYS A 181 15.61 -4.44 -9.68
N ILE A 182 14.82 -4.24 -8.63
CA ILE A 182 13.38 -4.06 -8.70
C ILE A 182 13.09 -2.62 -8.30
N LEU A 183 12.31 -1.92 -9.15
CA LEU A 183 11.72 -0.63 -8.82
C LEU A 183 10.31 -0.88 -8.30
N GLN A 184 10.03 -0.48 -7.07
CA GLN A 184 8.70 -0.63 -6.50
C GLN A 184 8.20 0.74 -6.04
N LYS A 185 6.91 1.03 -6.26
CA LYS A 185 6.33 2.28 -5.75
C LYS A 185 6.40 2.28 -4.23
N TYR A 186 6.98 3.32 -3.65
CA TYR A 186 7.03 3.46 -2.20
C TYR A 186 5.64 3.84 -1.67
N ILE A 187 5.22 3.18 -0.58
CA ILE A 187 3.99 3.53 0.15
C ILE A 187 4.29 4.75 1.02
N GLU A 188 3.80 5.91 0.59
CA GLU A 188 4.04 7.20 1.24
C GLU A 188 3.07 7.48 2.39
N ARG A 189 1.97 6.72 2.48
CA ARG A 189 0.94 6.85 3.52
C ARG A 189 0.77 5.55 4.32
N PRO A 190 1.83 5.09 5.02
CA PRO A 190 1.72 3.93 5.90
C PRO A 190 0.89 4.26 7.15
N LEU A 191 0.40 3.22 7.82
CA LEU A 191 -0.04 3.33 9.21
C LEU A 191 1.16 3.74 10.06
N LEU A 192 0.96 4.73 10.92
CA LEU A 192 1.97 5.21 11.84
C LEU A 192 1.54 4.94 13.28
N ILE A 193 2.42 4.33 14.05
CA ILE A 193 2.24 4.14 15.49
C ILE A 193 3.32 4.96 16.19
N TYR A 194 2.92 5.83 17.12
CA TYR A 194 3.81 6.82 17.74
C TYR A 194 4.55 7.69 16.71
N THR A 195 3.88 8.03 15.59
CA THR A 195 4.47 8.71 14.41
C THR A 195 5.54 7.91 13.65
N CYS A 196 5.86 6.69 14.07
CA CYS A 196 6.86 5.83 13.46
C CYS A 196 6.22 4.84 12.48
N LYS A 197 6.92 4.55 11.38
CA LYS A 197 6.51 3.53 10.42
C LYS A 197 6.66 2.14 11.03
N ILE A 198 5.68 1.27 10.78
CA ILE A 198 5.72 -0.14 11.18
C ILE A 198 5.54 -1.06 9.97
N ASP A 199 6.04 -2.29 10.09
CA ASP A 199 5.66 -3.42 9.24
C ASP A 199 5.35 -4.66 10.09
N LEU A 200 4.70 -5.65 9.50
CA LEU A 200 4.35 -6.92 10.14
C LEU A 200 5.15 -8.06 9.51
N ARG A 201 5.80 -8.87 10.36
CA ARG A 201 6.25 -10.21 10.00
C ARG A 201 5.12 -11.20 10.29
N GLN A 202 4.61 -11.82 9.24
CA GLN A 202 3.60 -12.86 9.29
C GLN A 202 4.22 -14.22 8.91
N TRP A 203 4.13 -15.21 9.80
CA TRP A 203 4.53 -16.58 9.46
C TRP A 203 3.39 -17.35 8.79
N PHE A 204 3.73 -18.17 7.82
CA PHE A 204 2.79 -19.11 7.21
C PHE A 204 3.53 -20.38 6.76
N LEU A 205 2.81 -21.50 6.78
CA LEU A 205 3.31 -22.81 6.41
C LEU A 205 2.57 -23.27 5.16
N VAL A 206 3.32 -23.75 4.17
CA VAL A 206 2.76 -24.39 2.97
C VAL A 206 3.02 -25.89 3.08
N THR A 207 1.95 -26.68 3.01
CA THR A 207 2.03 -28.16 3.07
C THR A 207 1.69 -28.82 1.74
N ASN A 208 1.10 -28.07 0.81
CA ASN A 208 0.85 -28.55 -0.55
C ASN A 208 0.77 -27.37 -1.53
N MET A 209 1.22 -27.57 -2.76
CA MET A 209 1.10 -26.61 -3.88
C MET A 209 0.11 -27.09 -4.96
N SER A 210 -0.33 -28.35 -4.93
CA SER A 210 -1.34 -28.89 -5.84
C SER A 210 -2.27 -29.89 -5.12
N PRO A 211 -3.44 -29.45 -4.61
CA PRO A 211 -3.88 -28.06 -4.51
C PRO A 211 -3.05 -27.24 -3.50
N VAL A 212 -3.09 -25.91 -3.63
CA VAL A 212 -2.45 -25.00 -2.67
C VAL A 212 -3.11 -25.13 -1.30
N VAL A 213 -2.32 -25.55 -0.30
CA VAL A 213 -2.74 -25.62 1.11
C VAL A 213 -1.81 -24.74 1.94
N VAL A 214 -2.39 -23.69 2.52
CA VAL A 214 -1.69 -22.66 3.30
C VAL A 214 -2.23 -22.64 4.71
N TRP A 215 -1.34 -22.59 5.68
CA TRP A 215 -1.63 -22.42 7.09
C TRP A 215 -1.04 -21.10 7.57
N MET A 216 -1.89 -20.15 7.91
CA MET A 216 -1.44 -18.87 8.48
C MET A 216 -1.27 -19.03 9.98
N TYR A 217 -0.15 -18.59 10.53
CA TYR A 217 0.05 -18.57 11.97
C TYR A 217 -0.72 -17.38 12.56
N LYS A 218 -1.52 -17.57 13.60
CA LYS A 218 -2.30 -16.47 14.21
C LYS A 218 -1.40 -15.38 14.82
N GLU A 219 -0.18 -15.76 15.19
CA GLU A 219 0.82 -14.86 15.76
C GLU A 219 1.89 -14.45 14.75
N GLY A 220 2.57 -13.36 15.09
CA GLY A 220 3.66 -12.76 14.34
C GLY A 220 4.21 -11.60 15.15
N TYR A 221 4.90 -10.68 14.49
CA TYR A 221 5.43 -9.52 15.19
C TYR A 221 5.47 -8.26 14.33
N VAL A 222 5.32 -7.11 15.00
CA VAL A 222 5.44 -5.78 14.43
C VAL A 222 6.87 -5.30 14.55
N ARG A 223 7.45 -4.79 13.47
CA ARG A 223 8.77 -4.14 13.49
C ARG A 223 8.60 -2.62 13.35
N PHE A 224 9.19 -1.87 14.26
CA PHE A 224 9.20 -0.42 14.23
C PHE A 224 10.43 0.12 13.51
N CYS A 225 10.24 1.18 12.74
CA CYS A 225 11.30 2.14 12.46
C CYS A 225 11.57 2.96 13.74
N ALA A 226 12.84 3.23 14.05
CA ALA A 226 13.23 3.91 15.28
C ALA A 226 12.78 5.38 15.32
N ASN A 227 12.71 6.08 14.19
CA ASN A 227 12.43 7.52 14.15
C ASN A 227 11.10 7.84 13.46
N SER A 228 10.56 9.01 13.77
CA SER A 228 9.28 9.50 13.23
C SER A 228 9.31 9.58 11.70
N PHE A 229 8.26 9.08 11.08
CA PHE A 229 8.09 9.04 9.63
C PHE A 229 8.10 10.44 9.02
N SER A 230 8.82 10.61 7.92
CA SER A 230 8.86 11.86 7.18
C SER A 230 9.17 11.63 5.72
N MET A 231 8.40 12.22 4.80
CA MET A 231 8.77 12.24 3.37
C MET A 231 9.79 13.35 3.03
N LYS A 232 10.28 14.10 4.03
CA LYS A 232 11.30 15.14 3.85
C LYS A 232 12.72 14.59 4.03
N LYS A 233 12.89 13.61 4.93
CA LYS A 233 14.15 12.97 5.25
C LYS A 233 14.05 11.50 4.86
N MET A 234 14.96 11.02 4.02
CA MET A 234 14.92 9.64 3.49
C MET A 234 15.85 8.70 4.27
N ASP A 235 16.12 8.99 5.55
CA ASP A 235 17.05 8.24 6.37
C ASP A 235 16.56 6.80 6.61
N GLU A 236 17.49 5.84 6.63
CA GLU A 236 17.14 4.42 6.80
C GLU A 236 16.42 4.14 8.13
N SER A 237 16.73 4.89 9.19
CA SER A 237 16.09 4.75 10.49
C SER A 237 14.60 5.14 10.52
N ILE A 238 14.16 5.90 9.51
CA ILE A 238 12.79 6.39 9.33
C ILE A 238 11.96 5.43 8.45
N HIS A 239 12.61 4.82 7.45
CA HIS A 239 11.90 4.15 6.36
C HIS A 239 12.13 2.64 6.23
N LEU A 240 13.16 2.07 6.86
CA LEU A 240 13.53 0.66 6.75
C LEU A 240 13.47 -0.03 8.12
N SER A 241 12.46 -0.85 8.37
CA SER A 241 12.18 -1.48 9.67
C SER A 241 12.95 -2.79 9.92
N ASN A 242 13.98 -3.10 9.12
CA ASN A 242 14.78 -4.32 9.29
C ASN A 242 15.44 -4.35 10.68
N VAL A 243 15.25 -5.44 11.44
CA VAL A 243 15.70 -5.59 12.84
C VAL A 243 17.20 -5.28 13.01
N ARG A 244 18.06 -5.87 12.15
CA ARG A 244 19.51 -5.65 12.19
C ARG A 244 19.90 -4.18 11.99
N LEU A 245 19.21 -3.48 11.10
CA LEU A 245 19.44 -2.07 10.81
C LEU A 245 18.98 -1.19 11.99
N GLN A 246 17.77 -1.46 12.47
CA GLN A 246 17.14 -0.69 13.56
C GLN A 246 17.85 -0.84 14.91
N THR A 247 18.58 -1.94 15.11
CA THR A 247 19.42 -2.13 16.31
C THR A 247 20.42 -0.98 16.51
N LYS A 248 20.94 -0.39 15.42
CA LYS A 248 21.86 0.76 15.48
C LYS A 248 21.22 2.03 16.05
N TYR A 249 19.89 2.16 15.93
CA TYR A 249 19.14 3.37 16.24
C TYR A 249 18.34 3.28 17.55
N ARG A 250 18.31 2.12 18.23
CA ARG A 250 17.53 1.88 19.47
C ARG A 250 17.78 2.91 20.57
N LYS A 251 19.00 3.44 20.69
CA LYS A 251 19.38 4.43 21.71
C LYS A 251 18.85 5.84 21.42
N ILE A 252 18.57 6.17 20.16
CA ILE A 252 18.11 7.49 19.70
C ILE A 252 16.72 7.42 19.04
N ARG A 253 15.97 6.33 19.34
CA ARG A 253 14.63 6.10 18.82
C ARG A 253 13.63 7.06 19.47
N ASN A 254 12.45 7.16 18.86
CA ASN A 254 11.30 7.81 19.49
C ASN A 254 11.03 7.15 20.87
N PRO A 255 10.95 7.91 21.98
CA PRO A 255 10.80 7.36 23.32
C PRO A 255 9.57 6.47 23.53
N GLN A 256 8.52 6.65 22.72
CA GLN A 256 7.31 5.83 22.79
C GLN A 256 7.46 4.47 22.10
N VAL A 257 8.45 4.30 21.22
CA VAL A 257 8.73 3.02 20.56
C VAL A 257 9.36 2.06 21.58
N PRO A 258 8.97 0.77 21.61
CA PRO A 258 9.58 -0.24 22.50
C PRO A 258 11.10 -0.31 22.35
N GLU A 259 11.80 -0.71 23.42
CA GLU A 259 13.27 -0.76 23.44
C GLU A 259 13.87 -1.62 22.32
N GLU A 260 13.23 -2.76 22.06
CA GLU A 260 13.67 -3.68 21.02
C GLU A 260 13.18 -3.30 19.61
N CYS A 261 12.44 -2.17 19.47
CA CYS A 261 11.72 -1.74 18.27
C CYS A 261 10.74 -2.82 17.75
N MET A 262 10.09 -3.54 18.66
CA MET A 262 9.23 -4.68 18.32
C MET A 262 8.02 -4.78 19.24
N TRP A 263 6.90 -5.20 18.65
CA TRP A 263 5.70 -5.66 19.36
C TRP A 263 5.32 -7.06 18.89
N ASN A 264 4.63 -7.81 19.74
CA ASN A 264 3.81 -8.94 19.29
C ASN A 264 2.47 -8.43 18.71
N TYR A 265 1.66 -9.32 18.14
CA TYR A 265 0.37 -8.92 17.57
C TYR A 265 -0.67 -8.52 18.61
N SER A 266 -0.65 -9.10 19.81
CA SER A 266 -1.53 -8.67 20.91
C SER A 266 -1.32 -7.19 21.23
N GLU A 267 -0.08 -6.71 21.31
CA GLU A 267 0.23 -5.30 21.57
C GLU A 267 -0.28 -4.38 20.45
N LEU A 268 -0.25 -4.83 19.20
CA LEU A 268 -0.87 -4.12 18.08
C LEU A 268 -2.40 -4.08 18.20
N GLN A 269 -3.04 -5.21 18.49
CA GLN A 269 -4.49 -5.28 18.69
C GLN A 269 -4.93 -4.39 19.86
N ASP A 270 -4.16 -4.35 20.95
CA ASP A 270 -4.36 -3.43 22.08
C ASP A 270 -4.26 -1.97 21.66
N HIS A 271 -3.28 -1.63 20.81
CA HIS A 271 -3.16 -0.30 20.25
C HIS A 271 -4.38 0.06 19.38
N LEU A 272 -4.81 -0.85 18.51
CA LEU A 272 -6.00 -0.68 17.67
C LEU A 272 -7.26 -0.48 18.52
N ARG A 273 -7.45 -1.26 19.60
CA ARG A 273 -8.52 -1.06 20.59
C ARG A 273 -8.47 0.32 21.22
N LYS A 274 -7.28 0.78 21.64
CA LYS A 274 -7.09 2.11 22.26
C LYS A 274 -7.48 3.26 21.32
N ILE A 275 -7.27 3.12 20.01
CA ILE A 275 -7.68 4.13 19.01
C ILE A 275 -9.11 3.92 18.46
N GLY A 276 -9.87 2.97 19.01
CA GLY A 276 -11.25 2.68 18.61
C GLY A 276 -11.37 1.96 17.26
N GLN A 277 -10.33 1.22 16.86
CA GLN A 277 -10.21 0.50 15.59
C GLN A 277 -10.06 -1.01 15.82
N GLU A 278 -10.65 -1.56 16.87
CA GLU A 278 -10.50 -2.98 17.25
C GLU A 278 -10.86 -3.98 16.15
N TYR A 279 -11.93 -3.70 15.40
CA TYR A 279 -12.44 -4.56 14.33
C TYR A 279 -11.47 -4.70 13.14
N VAL A 280 -10.54 -3.75 12.93
CA VAL A 280 -9.70 -3.75 11.71
C VAL A 280 -8.74 -4.93 11.65
N TRP A 281 -8.36 -5.50 12.80
CA TRP A 281 -7.49 -6.67 12.82
C TRP A 281 -8.19 -7.88 12.20
N ASP A 282 -9.36 -8.22 12.73
CA ASP A 282 -10.12 -9.42 12.35
C ASP A 282 -10.87 -9.28 11.02
N GLU A 283 -11.24 -8.05 10.63
CA GLU A 283 -12.02 -7.81 9.42
C GLU A 283 -11.17 -7.41 8.20
N LEU A 284 -10.00 -6.79 8.41
CA LEU A 284 -9.21 -6.21 7.32
C LEU A 284 -7.77 -6.71 7.26
N ILE A 285 -7.02 -6.57 8.35
CA ILE A 285 -5.57 -6.82 8.35
C ILE A 285 -5.29 -8.31 8.20
N PHE A 286 -5.78 -9.15 9.13
CA PHE A 286 -5.48 -10.58 9.09
C PHE A 286 -6.09 -11.28 7.86
N PRO A 287 -7.38 -11.07 7.51
CA PRO A 287 -7.94 -11.64 6.28
C PRO A 287 -7.23 -11.16 5.01
N GLY A 288 -6.86 -9.88 4.92
CA GLY A 288 -6.14 -9.33 3.78
C GLY A 288 -4.72 -9.87 3.64
N MET A 289 -4.05 -10.20 4.74
CA MET A 289 -2.77 -10.94 4.72
C MET A 289 -2.97 -12.36 4.20
N CYS A 290 -3.97 -13.09 4.69
CA CYS A 290 -4.30 -14.46 4.23
C CYS A 290 -4.60 -14.49 2.73
N GLU A 291 -5.47 -13.61 2.23
CA GLU A 291 -5.80 -13.52 0.80
C GLU A 291 -4.55 -13.19 -0.05
N SER A 292 -3.72 -12.25 0.42
CA SER A 292 -2.51 -11.88 -0.31
C SER A 292 -1.53 -13.05 -0.45
N VAL A 293 -1.31 -13.83 0.60
CA VAL A 293 -0.44 -15.02 0.55
C VAL A 293 -1.03 -16.08 -0.36
N TYR A 294 -2.32 -16.38 -0.20
CA TYR A 294 -3.00 -17.42 -0.98
C TYR A 294 -2.97 -17.12 -2.48
N VAL A 295 -3.32 -15.89 -2.89
CA VAL A 295 -3.33 -15.49 -4.31
C VAL A 295 -1.92 -15.53 -4.92
N VAL A 296 -0.88 -15.15 -4.17
CA VAL A 296 0.51 -15.22 -4.64
C VAL A 296 0.95 -16.66 -4.86
N LEU A 297 0.60 -17.57 -3.95
CA LEU A 297 0.94 -18.99 -4.09
C LEU A 297 0.17 -19.65 -5.23
N GLN A 298 -1.12 -19.31 -5.40
CA GLN A 298 -1.90 -19.75 -6.56
C GLN A 298 -1.30 -19.27 -7.89
N ALA A 299 -0.80 -18.03 -7.95
CA ALA A 299 -0.13 -17.54 -9.17
C ALA A 299 1.22 -18.23 -9.44
N ALA A 300 1.81 -18.88 -8.43
CA ALA A 300 3.08 -19.59 -8.54
C ALA A 300 2.94 -21.07 -8.91
N THR A 301 1.74 -21.67 -8.82
CA THR A 301 1.55 -23.12 -9.03
C THR A 301 1.96 -23.61 -10.41
N ASP A 302 1.80 -22.77 -11.44
CA ASP A 302 2.16 -23.09 -12.83
C ASP A 302 3.68 -23.31 -13.03
N SER A 303 4.49 -22.94 -12.03
CA SER A 303 5.95 -22.96 -12.10
C SER A 303 6.62 -23.92 -11.10
N THR A 304 5.86 -24.58 -10.22
CA THR A 304 6.42 -25.39 -9.14
C THR A 304 6.37 -26.88 -9.45
N VAL A 305 7.51 -27.56 -9.31
CA VAL A 305 7.56 -29.03 -9.27
C VAL A 305 6.91 -29.49 -7.97
N HIS A 306 5.87 -30.31 -8.08
CA HIS A 306 5.24 -30.92 -6.92
C HIS A 306 6.16 -31.98 -6.33
N CYS A 307 6.45 -31.87 -5.03
CA CYS A 307 7.16 -32.89 -4.27
C CYS A 307 6.27 -33.34 -3.13
N ASP A 308 5.86 -34.60 -3.16
CA ASP A 308 5.07 -35.22 -2.10
C ASP A 308 5.82 -35.12 -0.75
N LYS A 309 5.05 -34.95 0.34
CA LYS A 309 5.55 -34.95 1.72
C LYS A 309 6.61 -33.88 2.00
N THR A 310 6.49 -32.72 1.35
CA THR A 310 7.30 -31.54 1.64
C THR A 310 6.45 -30.45 2.27
N PHE A 311 7.05 -29.69 3.17
CA PHE A 311 6.46 -28.48 3.72
C PHE A 311 7.52 -27.39 3.78
N GLN A 312 7.08 -26.13 3.78
CA GLN A 312 7.99 -25.01 3.99
C GLN A 312 7.33 -23.92 4.83
N LEU A 313 8.05 -23.50 5.87
CA LEU A 313 7.73 -22.30 6.64
C LEU A 313 8.28 -21.07 5.91
N PHE A 314 7.44 -20.07 5.76
CA PHE A 314 7.78 -18.78 5.17
C PHE A 314 7.50 -17.64 6.14
N GLY A 315 8.13 -16.50 5.89
CA GLY A 315 7.79 -15.22 6.53
C GLY A 315 7.42 -14.18 5.48
N ALA A 316 6.17 -13.73 5.49
CA ALA A 316 5.73 -12.59 4.68
C ALA A 316 5.90 -11.28 5.45
N ASP A 317 6.41 -10.27 4.75
CA ASP A 317 6.51 -8.91 5.28
C ASP A 317 5.36 -8.07 4.72
N PHE A 318 4.53 -7.53 5.59
CA PHE A 318 3.39 -6.68 5.23
C PHE A 318 3.59 -5.25 5.73
N LEU A 319 3.30 -4.27 4.88
CA LEU A 319 3.13 -2.89 5.31
C LEU A 319 1.64 -2.59 5.41
N ILE A 320 1.22 -2.03 6.54
CA ILE A 320 -0.15 -1.54 6.71
C ILE A 320 -0.22 -0.08 6.26
N THR A 321 -1.22 0.25 5.44
CA THR A 321 -1.48 1.65 5.03
C THR A 321 -2.27 2.39 6.12
N GLU A 322 -2.33 3.71 6.06
CA GLU A 322 -3.17 4.53 6.97
C GLU A 322 -4.66 4.12 6.97
N ASN A 323 -5.09 3.35 5.96
CA ASN A 323 -6.44 2.83 5.79
C ASN A 323 -6.59 1.39 6.27
N PHE A 324 -5.63 0.88 7.04
CA PHE A 324 -5.59 -0.49 7.56
C PHE A 324 -5.53 -1.60 6.49
N ILE A 325 -5.22 -1.25 5.25
CA ILE A 325 -5.06 -2.24 4.17
C ILE A 325 -3.65 -2.83 4.23
N PRO A 326 -3.50 -4.16 4.32
CA PRO A 326 -2.21 -4.83 4.27
C PRO A 326 -1.68 -4.94 2.84
N TYR A 327 -0.44 -4.49 2.63
CA TYR A 327 0.30 -4.64 1.39
C TYR A 327 1.47 -5.59 1.59
N LEU A 328 1.49 -6.68 0.82
CA LEU A 328 2.62 -7.60 0.79
C LEU A 328 3.84 -6.89 0.19
N ILE A 329 4.98 -6.98 0.86
CA ILE A 329 6.23 -6.34 0.45
C ILE A 329 7.22 -7.37 -0.09
N GLU A 330 7.38 -8.49 0.62
CA GLU A 330 8.24 -9.61 0.24
C GLU A 330 7.82 -10.90 0.98
N ILE A 331 8.25 -12.04 0.46
CA ILE A 331 8.14 -13.36 1.11
C ILE A 331 9.54 -13.93 1.27
N ASN A 332 9.88 -14.33 2.49
CA ASN A 332 11.15 -14.91 2.86
C ASN A 332 11.00 -16.44 3.04
N SER A 333 11.79 -17.21 2.29
CA SER A 333 11.83 -18.68 2.33
C SER A 333 12.52 -19.27 3.56
N THR A 334 13.29 -18.45 4.27
CA THR A 334 14.00 -18.78 5.52
C THR A 334 13.75 -17.66 6.54
N PRO A 335 12.56 -17.59 7.14
CA PRO A 335 12.27 -16.56 8.13
C PRO A 335 13.23 -16.68 9.33
N GLY A 336 13.84 -15.56 9.72
CA GLY A 336 14.73 -15.55 10.88
C GLY A 336 13.98 -15.85 12.17
N LEU A 337 14.36 -16.94 12.85
CA LEU A 337 13.81 -17.37 14.15
C LEU A 337 14.80 -17.18 15.31
N ASN A 338 15.96 -16.56 15.04
CA ASN A 338 16.95 -16.28 16.07
C ASN A 338 16.34 -15.36 17.15
N PRO A 339 16.54 -15.67 18.45
CA PRO A 339 15.97 -14.93 19.59
C PRO A 339 16.68 -13.59 19.80
N SER A 340 16.62 -12.72 18.79
CA SER A 340 17.25 -11.39 18.77
C SER A 340 16.46 -10.30 19.51
N THR A 341 15.23 -10.65 19.90
CA THR A 341 14.31 -9.86 20.73
C THR A 341 13.54 -10.81 21.63
N SER A 342 13.03 -10.31 22.75
CA SER A 342 12.18 -11.07 23.67
C SER A 342 10.92 -11.61 22.98
N VAL A 343 10.32 -10.84 22.06
CA VAL A 343 9.17 -11.25 21.26
C VAL A 343 9.48 -12.50 20.42
N ILE A 344 10.61 -12.52 19.69
CA ILE A 344 10.98 -13.69 18.88
C ILE A 344 11.34 -14.88 19.78
N ALA A 345 12.06 -14.64 20.87
CA ALA A 345 12.45 -15.67 21.83
C ALA A 345 11.24 -16.41 22.43
N ASN A 346 10.14 -15.70 22.67
CA ASN A 346 8.92 -16.28 23.20
C ASN A 346 8.08 -17.00 22.13
N LEU A 347 8.00 -16.46 20.92
CA LEU A 347 7.15 -17.02 19.86
C LEU A 347 7.78 -18.19 19.11
N ALA A 348 9.10 -18.18 18.89
CA ALA A 348 9.75 -19.17 18.03
C ALA A 348 9.63 -20.62 18.54
N PRO A 349 9.79 -20.94 19.85
CA PRO A 349 9.60 -22.30 20.34
C PRO A 349 8.18 -22.82 20.13
N ILE A 350 7.17 -21.96 20.33
CA ILE A 350 5.76 -22.31 20.15
C ILE A 350 5.46 -22.58 18.68
N LEU A 351 5.93 -21.70 17.78
CA LEU A 351 5.81 -21.87 16.34
C LEU A 351 6.41 -23.20 15.88
N LEU A 352 7.64 -23.52 16.33
CA LEU A 352 8.33 -24.75 15.95
C LEU A 352 7.56 -26.00 16.43
N SER A 353 7.00 -25.96 17.64
CA SER A 353 6.15 -27.03 18.14
C SER A 353 4.86 -27.18 17.32
N ASP A 354 4.21 -26.07 16.97
CA ASP A 354 2.96 -26.09 16.21
C ASP A 354 3.16 -26.52 14.74
N ILE A 355 4.36 -26.34 14.17
CA ILE A 355 4.68 -26.89 12.84
C ILE A 355 4.54 -28.41 12.87
N VAL A 356 5.06 -29.09 13.90
CA VAL A 356 4.96 -30.56 14.04
C VAL A 356 3.51 -31.00 14.12
N LYS A 357 2.67 -30.25 14.84
CA LYS A 357 1.24 -30.54 14.93
C LYS A 357 0.55 -30.55 13.55
N VAL A 358 0.89 -29.59 12.69
CA VAL A 358 0.32 -29.53 11.33
C VAL A 358 0.94 -30.57 10.40
N THR A 359 2.26 -30.75 10.44
CA THR A 359 2.97 -31.58 9.45
C THR A 359 3.02 -33.06 9.81
N VAL A 360 2.72 -33.44 11.06
CA VAL A 360 2.75 -34.83 11.54
C VAL A 360 1.40 -35.25 12.11
N ASP A 361 0.85 -34.50 13.05
CA ASP A 361 -0.35 -34.94 13.78
C ASP A 361 -1.61 -34.77 12.94
N TYR A 362 -1.78 -33.60 12.31
CA TYR A 362 -2.92 -33.30 11.44
C TYR A 362 -2.93 -34.17 10.17
N GLU A 363 -1.75 -34.49 9.62
CA GLU A 363 -1.63 -35.42 8.48
C GLU A 363 -2.21 -36.81 8.83
N LYS A 364 -2.01 -37.27 10.07
CA LYS A 364 -2.54 -38.56 10.56
C LYS A 364 -4.00 -38.48 11.01
N ASN A 365 -4.43 -37.33 11.53
CA ASN A 365 -5.76 -37.10 12.05
C ASN A 365 -6.22 -35.66 11.76
N SER A 366 -7.14 -35.48 10.82
CA SER A 366 -7.67 -34.16 10.43
C SER A 366 -8.44 -33.41 11.52
N LYS A 367 -8.61 -33.99 12.71
CA LYS A 367 -9.17 -33.35 13.91
C LYS A 367 -8.12 -33.03 14.98
N ALA A 368 -6.85 -33.31 14.73
CA ALA A 368 -5.77 -32.99 15.66
C ALA A 368 -5.67 -31.47 15.86
N ASP A 369 -5.20 -31.08 17.05
CA ASP A 369 -4.86 -29.67 17.34
C ASP A 369 -3.80 -29.19 16.35
N THR A 370 -4.01 -28.01 15.77
CA THR A 370 -3.03 -27.35 14.88
C THR A 370 -2.29 -26.21 15.58
N GLY A 371 -2.48 -26.09 16.90
CA GLY A 371 -1.96 -24.99 17.69
C GLY A 371 -2.48 -23.65 17.19
N LEU A 372 -1.57 -22.71 16.94
CA LEU A 372 -1.94 -21.39 16.43
C LEU A 372 -2.00 -21.31 14.90
N PHE A 373 -1.79 -22.40 14.17
CA PHE A 373 -2.02 -22.42 12.72
C PHE A 373 -3.52 -22.48 12.40
N VAL A 374 -3.93 -21.67 11.42
CA VAL A 374 -5.26 -21.75 10.79
C VAL A 374 -5.11 -22.01 9.30
N MET A 375 -5.82 -23.02 8.80
CA MET A 375 -5.87 -23.29 7.38
C MET A 375 -6.61 -22.15 6.66
N VAL A 376 -6.03 -21.63 5.59
CA VAL A 376 -6.67 -20.63 4.73
C VAL A 376 -7.70 -21.36 3.86
N VAL A 377 -8.99 -21.16 4.16
CA VAL A 377 -10.08 -21.77 3.40
C VAL A 377 -10.48 -20.85 2.23
N PRO A 378 -10.49 -21.33 0.97
CA PRO A 378 -10.76 -20.51 -0.21
C PRO A 378 -12.18 -19.92 -0.31
N GLU A 379 -13.15 -20.34 0.52
CA GLU A 379 -14.55 -19.90 0.40
C GLU A 379 -14.74 -18.39 0.56
N LYS A 380 -13.86 -17.69 1.29
CA LYS A 380 -13.85 -16.22 1.36
C LYS A 380 -13.26 -15.53 0.11
N CYS A 381 -12.80 -16.27 -0.89
CA CYS A 381 -12.09 -15.76 -2.07
C CYS A 381 -12.69 -16.17 -3.43
N LYS A 382 -13.89 -16.78 -3.47
CA LYS A 382 -14.62 -16.98 -4.74
C LYS A 382 -15.24 -15.65 -5.21
N PRO A 383 -15.12 -15.23 -6.48
CA PRO A 383 -16.17 -14.41 -7.07
C PRO A 383 -17.49 -15.22 -7.02
N ALA A 384 -18.59 -14.55 -6.69
CA ALA A 384 -19.91 -15.17 -6.57
C ALA A 384 -20.16 -16.11 -7.77
N ALA A 385 -20.49 -17.36 -7.48
CA ALA A 385 -20.79 -18.34 -8.51
C ALA A 385 -21.99 -17.82 -9.33
N ALA A 386 -21.77 -17.60 -10.63
CA ALA A 386 -22.88 -17.51 -11.56
C ALA A 386 -23.61 -18.85 -11.51
N THR A 387 -24.88 -18.81 -11.12
CA THR A 387 -25.82 -19.91 -11.29
C THR A 387 -25.89 -20.26 -12.77
N VAL A 388 -25.40 -21.45 -13.14
CA VAL A 388 -25.56 -22.00 -14.48
C VAL A 388 -26.97 -22.59 -14.57
N PRO A 389 -27.84 -22.17 -15.49
CA PRO A 389 -28.99 -22.96 -15.87
C PRO A 389 -28.50 -24.12 -16.74
N VAL A 390 -28.93 -25.32 -16.37
CA VAL A 390 -28.79 -26.52 -17.20
C VAL A 390 -29.63 -26.32 -18.45
N ASP A 391 -29.02 -26.37 -19.64
CA ASP A 391 -29.72 -26.82 -20.84
C ASP A 391 -28.75 -27.43 -21.87
N SER A 392 -29.36 -28.20 -22.73
CA SER A 392 -28.91 -29.40 -23.42
C SER A 392 -28.38 -29.15 -24.83
N GLY A 393 -27.31 -29.88 -25.19
CA GLY A 393 -27.03 -30.38 -26.54
C GLY A 393 -26.71 -29.39 -27.67
N LYS A 394 -25.43 -29.31 -28.08
CA LYS A 394 -24.91 -29.46 -29.47
C LYS A 394 -23.38 -29.24 -29.54
N PRO A 395 -22.68 -29.81 -30.54
CA PRO A 395 -21.22 -29.83 -30.59
C PRO A 395 -20.63 -28.51 -31.13
N ILE A 396 -19.47 -28.12 -30.61
CA ILE A 396 -18.76 -26.87 -30.89
C ILE A 396 -17.70 -27.12 -31.97
N ASP A 397 -17.86 -26.48 -33.12
CA ASP A 397 -16.80 -26.28 -34.11
C ASP A 397 -15.82 -25.19 -33.66
N SER A 398 -14.58 -25.35 -34.10
CA SER A 398 -13.39 -24.54 -33.86
C SER A 398 -13.60 -23.03 -34.02
N VAL A 399 -13.32 -22.25 -32.97
CA VAL A 399 -13.17 -20.79 -33.05
C VAL A 399 -11.82 -20.35 -32.49
N VAL A 400 -11.11 -19.60 -33.32
CA VAL A 400 -9.79 -19.00 -33.15
C VAL A 400 -9.77 -18.02 -31.97
N TYR A 401 -8.83 -18.19 -31.04
CA TYR A 401 -8.62 -17.27 -29.91
C TYR A 401 -7.94 -15.99 -30.38
N ALA A 402 -8.70 -14.90 -30.44
CA ALA A 402 -8.14 -13.55 -30.38
C ALA A 402 -7.77 -13.23 -28.92
N VAL A 403 -6.47 -13.02 -28.66
CA VAL A 403 -5.94 -12.70 -27.33
C VAL A 403 -6.29 -11.26 -26.97
N GLY A 404 -7.39 -11.06 -26.22
CA GLY A 404 -7.67 -9.84 -25.48
C GLY A 404 -6.88 -9.76 -24.17
N PRO A 405 -6.81 -8.58 -23.51
CA PRO A 405 -6.07 -8.42 -22.26
C PRO A 405 -6.62 -9.37 -21.17
N PRO A 406 -5.76 -9.94 -20.31
CA PRO A 406 -6.14 -11.04 -19.44
C PRO A 406 -7.22 -10.63 -18.43
N ALA A 407 -8.25 -11.47 -18.31
CA ALA A 407 -9.44 -11.34 -17.46
C ALA A 407 -9.16 -11.14 -15.95
N LEU A 408 -7.91 -11.30 -15.50
CA LEU A 408 -7.45 -11.06 -14.13
C LEU A 408 -7.49 -9.57 -13.73
N THR A 409 -7.35 -8.65 -14.69
CA THR A 409 -7.33 -7.20 -14.41
C THR A 409 -8.72 -6.63 -14.07
N THR A 410 -9.77 -7.15 -14.70
CA THR A 410 -11.16 -6.70 -14.49
C THR A 410 -11.70 -7.14 -13.13
N GLY A 411 -11.42 -8.37 -12.71
CA GLY A 411 -11.82 -8.90 -11.40
C GLY A 411 -11.11 -8.23 -10.22
N TYR A 412 -9.83 -7.87 -10.40
CA TYR A 412 -9.06 -7.09 -9.42
C TYR A 412 -9.65 -5.68 -9.24
N ASN A 413 -9.92 -4.96 -10.33
CA ASN A 413 -10.47 -3.61 -10.26
C ASN A 413 -11.88 -3.59 -9.63
N GLN A 414 -12.74 -4.57 -9.92
CA GLN A 414 -14.05 -4.70 -9.29
C GLN A 414 -13.95 -5.03 -7.79
N ARG A 415 -13.05 -5.94 -7.38
CA ARG A 415 -12.81 -6.23 -5.97
C ARG A 415 -12.20 -5.05 -5.22
N MET A 416 -11.27 -4.32 -5.84
CA MET A 416 -10.69 -3.11 -5.25
C MET A 416 -11.70 -1.98 -5.15
N ALA A 417 -12.56 -1.80 -6.15
CA ALA A 417 -13.68 -0.87 -6.07
C ALA A 417 -14.67 -1.27 -4.98
N SER A 418 -14.98 -2.57 -4.85
CA SER A 418 -15.83 -3.11 -3.79
C SER A 418 -15.21 -2.94 -2.40
N MET A 419 -13.94 -3.29 -2.21
CA MET A 419 -13.20 -3.06 -0.97
C MET A 419 -13.09 -1.57 -0.64
N GLN A 420 -12.75 -0.71 -1.60
CA GLN A 420 -12.66 0.73 -1.39
C GLN A 420 -14.03 1.36 -1.10
N LYS A 421 -15.10 0.85 -1.71
CA LYS A 421 -16.49 1.22 -1.41
C LYS A 421 -16.86 0.79 0.00
N ASN A 422 -16.62 -0.46 0.38
CA ASN A 422 -16.85 -0.96 1.74
C ASN A 422 -16.03 -0.16 2.76
N LEU A 423 -14.76 0.15 2.48
CA LEU A 423 -13.91 1.00 3.32
C LEU A 423 -14.43 2.45 3.41
N ALA A 424 -14.94 3.01 2.31
CA ALA A 424 -15.56 4.34 2.31
C ALA A 424 -16.87 4.35 3.10
N GLU A 425 -17.72 3.33 2.97
CA GLU A 425 -18.95 3.15 3.74
C GLU A 425 -18.64 2.96 5.22
N MET A 426 -17.64 2.15 5.57
CA MET A 426 -17.16 1.99 6.94
C MET A 426 -16.56 3.28 7.51
N ARG A 427 -15.88 4.10 6.70
CA ARG A 427 -15.44 5.45 7.13
C ARG A 427 -16.61 6.37 7.44
N VAL A 428 -17.67 6.36 6.64
CA VAL A 428 -18.88 7.14 6.90
C VAL A 428 -19.54 6.69 8.21
N GLN A 429 -19.66 5.38 8.43
CA GLN A 429 -20.20 4.82 9.67
C GLN A 429 -19.33 5.14 10.90
N MET A 430 -18.00 5.14 10.75
CA MET A 430 -17.07 5.52 11.82
C MET A 430 -17.15 7.00 12.17
N VAL A 431 -17.19 7.89 11.18
CA VAL A 431 -17.37 9.32 11.42
C VAL A 431 -18.71 9.55 12.11
N ALA A 432 -19.78 8.89 11.65
CA ALA A 432 -21.08 8.96 12.32
C ALA A 432 -21.03 8.52 13.79
N LYS A 433 -20.43 7.35 14.09
CA LYS A 433 -20.25 6.87 15.49
C LYS A 433 -19.39 7.80 16.35
N LYS A 434 -18.36 8.43 15.76
CA LYS A 434 -17.51 9.41 16.46
C LYS A 434 -18.29 10.68 16.79
N THR A 435 -19.01 11.25 15.80
CA THR A 435 -19.88 12.41 16.00
C THR A 435 -20.97 12.13 17.03
N GLU A 436 -21.53 10.92 17.04
CA GLU A 436 -22.54 10.51 18.02
C GLU A 436 -21.97 10.38 19.44
N ARG A 437 -20.74 9.83 19.59
CA ARG A 437 -20.02 9.80 20.87
C ARG A 437 -19.68 11.21 21.35
N ASP A 438 -19.22 12.09 20.47
CA ASP A 438 -18.88 13.48 20.80
C ASP A 438 -20.14 14.28 21.19
N ALA A 439 -21.26 14.08 20.50
CA ALA A 439 -22.56 14.65 20.86
C ALA A 439 -23.05 14.17 22.24
N ARG A 440 -22.96 12.86 22.52
CA ARG A 440 -23.32 12.30 23.85
C ARG A 440 -22.42 12.85 24.96
N ARG A 441 -21.13 13.09 24.68
CA ARG A 441 -20.19 13.70 25.63
C ARG A 441 -20.55 15.17 25.89
N TYR A 442 -20.91 15.91 24.85
CA TYR A 442 -21.33 17.31 24.95
C TYR A 442 -22.65 17.46 25.74
N VAL A 443 -23.61 16.56 25.53
CA VAL A 443 -24.86 16.51 26.30
C VAL A 443 -24.61 16.08 27.75
N GLY A 444 -23.71 15.13 27.99
CA GLY A 444 -23.32 14.71 29.34
C GLY A 444 -22.68 15.82 30.16
N VAL A 445 -21.73 16.55 29.58
CA VAL A 445 -21.06 17.70 30.22
C VAL A 445 -22.06 18.82 30.52
N ASN A 446 -23.00 19.12 29.62
CA ASN A 446 -24.05 20.11 29.88
C ASN A 446 -25.08 19.65 30.93
N ARG A 447 -25.36 18.35 31.02
CA ARG A 447 -26.27 17.81 32.04
C ARG A 447 -25.67 17.93 33.45
N ASP A 448 -24.37 17.70 33.59
CA ASP A 448 -23.66 17.85 34.87
C ASP A 448 -23.51 19.32 35.27
N LEU A 449 -23.32 20.24 34.31
CA LEU A 449 -23.35 21.69 34.55
C LEU A 449 -24.75 22.20 34.97
N LEU A 450 -25.82 21.63 34.40
CA LEU A 450 -27.21 21.97 34.75
C LEU A 450 -27.66 21.38 36.10
N LEU A 451 -27.14 20.21 36.48
CA LEU A 451 -27.42 19.58 37.78
C LEU A 451 -26.55 20.17 38.91
N GLY A 452 -25.32 20.60 38.62
CA GLY A 452 -24.44 21.29 39.58
C GLY A 452 -24.95 22.67 40.03
N ASN A 453 -25.77 23.33 39.22
CA ASN A 453 -26.37 24.63 39.54
C ASN A 453 -27.70 24.55 40.30
N ARG A 454 -28.30 23.37 40.50
CA ARG A 454 -29.53 23.22 41.28
C ARG A 454 -29.33 23.01 42.78
N ASN A 455 -28.10 22.74 43.24
CA ASN A 455 -27.79 22.48 44.65
C ASN A 455 -27.08 23.64 45.38
N ARG A 456 -27.12 24.88 44.85
CA ARG A 456 -26.52 26.06 45.51
C ARG A 456 -27.50 27.13 46.00
N ASN A 457 -28.82 26.91 45.92
CA ASN A 457 -29.83 27.88 46.38
C ASN A 457 -30.81 27.28 47.41
N LEU A 458 -30.30 26.56 48.41
CA LEU A 458 -31.05 26.14 49.60
C LEU A 458 -30.12 26.13 50.82
N ILE A 459 -29.71 27.32 51.27
CA ILE A 459 -29.45 27.67 52.68
C ILE A 459 -29.94 29.10 52.87
#